data_AF-A0A9E5TCL0-F1
#
_entry.id   AF-A0A9E5TCL0-F1
#
_cell.length_a   1.000
_cell.length_b   1.000
_cell.length_c   1.000
_cell.angle_alpha   90.00
_cell.angle_beta   90.00
_cell.angle_gamma   90.00
#
_symmetry.space_group_name_H-M   'P 1'
#
loop_
_entity.id
_entity.type
_entity.pdbx_description
1 polymer ?
#
loop_
_entity_poly.entity_id
_entity_poly.type
_entity_poly.pdbx_seq_one_letter_code
_entity_poly.pdbx_strand_id
1 'polypeptide(L)'
;GVDISRLGERELMQIRPKLGLVFQNAALFDSLTVAENVAFGLLERGQRKRKVLPQVEEKLALVGMEGTEGLLPAELSGGMKKRVGVARALIMEPNIMLYDEPTAGLDPPTAASLNELIVGLRD
;
A
#
# COMPACT_ATOMS: atom_id res chain seq x y z
N GLY A 1 1.44 -21.29 -14.36
CA GLY A 1 1.86 -20.62 -13.11
C GLY A 1 3.16 -21.24 -12.61
N VAL A 2 3.81 -20.63 -11.62
CA VAL A 2 5.02 -21.17 -10.96
C VAL A 2 4.63 -21.71 -9.59
N ASP A 3 4.99 -22.95 -9.27
CA ASP A 3 4.81 -23.52 -7.93
C ASP A 3 5.86 -22.95 -6.97
N ILE A 4 5.42 -22.05 -6.08
CA ILE A 4 6.31 -21.33 -5.16
C ILE A 4 6.78 -22.17 -3.98
N SER A 5 6.15 -23.32 -3.69
CA SER A 5 6.46 -24.15 -2.52
C SER A 5 7.84 -24.81 -2.58
N ARG A 6 8.44 -24.86 -3.78
CA ARG A 6 9.72 -25.53 -4.06
C ARG A 6 10.86 -24.56 -4.33
N LEU A 7 10.59 -23.25 -4.31
CA LEU A 7 11.56 -22.23 -4.68
C LEU A 7 12.50 -21.89 -3.51
N GLY A 8 13.75 -21.63 -3.85
CA GLY A 8 14.72 -21.09 -2.90
C GLY A 8 14.50 -19.59 -2.65
N GLU A 9 15.13 -19.07 -1.59
CA GLU A 9 14.96 -17.67 -1.15
C GLU A 9 15.27 -16.64 -2.26
N ARG A 10 16.31 -16.89 -3.08
CA ARG A 10 16.67 -16.00 -4.20
C ARG A 10 15.57 -15.92 -5.27
N GLU A 11 14.90 -17.03 -5.54
CA GLU A 11 13.81 -17.09 -6.51
C GLU A 11 12.55 -16.43 -5.93
N LEU A 12 12.26 -16.66 -4.65
CA LEU A 12 11.17 -15.99 -3.94
C LEU A 12 11.32 -14.47 -3.92
N MET A 13 12.53 -13.94 -3.76
CA MET A 13 12.79 -12.49 -3.85
C MET A 13 12.42 -11.88 -5.21
N GLN A 14 12.41 -12.67 -6.29
CA GLN A 14 11.96 -12.20 -7.61
C GLN A 14 10.43 -12.21 -7.75
N ILE A 15 9.73 -12.98 -6.91
CA ILE A 15 8.27 -13.12 -6.94
C ILE A 15 7.59 -12.13 -6.00
N ARG A 16 8.10 -11.94 -4.77
CA ARG A 16 7.54 -11.02 -3.78
C ARG A 16 7.21 -9.61 -4.30
N PRO A 17 7.98 -8.99 -5.21
CA PRO A 17 7.66 -7.65 -5.74
C PRO A 17 6.38 -7.61 -6.57
N LYS A 18 5.95 -8.78 -7.08
CA LYS A 18 4.70 -8.94 -7.84
C LYS A 18 3.48 -9.10 -6.93
N LEU A 19 3.70 -9.15 -5.61
CA LEU A 19 2.67 -9.29 -4.59
C LEU A 19 2.60 -7.98 -3.78
N GLY A 20 1.43 -7.34 -3.76
CA GLY A 20 1.10 -6.28 -2.83
C GLY A 20 0.42 -6.87 -1.61
N LEU A 21 0.84 -6.48 -0.40
CA LEU A 21 0.24 -6.96 0.84
C LEU A 21 -0.24 -5.76 1.66
N VAL A 22 -1.51 -5.81 2.03
CA VAL A 22 -2.15 -4.83 2.92
C VAL A 22 -2.45 -5.52 4.24
N PHE A 23 -1.72 -5.12 5.29
CA PHE A 23 -1.86 -5.67 6.63
C PHE A 23 -3.08 -5.10 7.36
N GLN A 24 -3.64 -5.86 8.29
CA GLN A 24 -4.79 -5.47 9.12
C GLN A 24 -4.60 -4.10 9.79
N ASN A 25 -3.41 -3.85 10.37
CA ASN A 25 -3.04 -2.59 11.04
C ASN A 25 -2.28 -1.61 10.12
N ALA A 26 -2.38 -1.78 8.80
CA ALA A 26 -1.63 -1.08 7.74
C ALA A 26 -0.10 -1.25 7.78
N ALA A 27 0.50 -1.52 8.95
CA ALA A 27 1.93 -1.69 9.18
C ALA A 27 2.77 -0.52 8.62
N LEU A 28 2.27 0.71 8.79
CA LEU A 28 2.99 1.92 8.40
C LEU A 28 4.19 2.13 9.33
N PHE A 29 5.26 2.72 8.80
CA PHE A 29 6.40 3.16 9.60
C PHE A 29 6.02 4.46 10.30
N ASP A 30 5.92 4.42 11.63
CA ASP A 30 5.46 5.55 12.44
C ASP A 30 6.38 6.78 12.35
N SER A 31 7.66 6.57 12.04
CA SER A 31 8.65 7.65 11.88
C SER A 31 8.69 8.27 10.49
N LEU A 32 7.90 7.76 9.54
CA LEU A 32 7.87 8.24 8.16
C LEU A 32 6.54 8.94 7.88
N THR A 33 6.58 9.97 7.04
CA THR A 33 5.36 10.61 6.52
C THR A 33 4.55 9.64 5.66
N VAL A 34 3.31 10.00 5.34
CA VAL A 34 2.46 9.27 4.38
C VAL A 34 3.19 9.09 3.04
N ALA A 35 3.77 10.16 2.50
CA ALA A 35 4.49 10.09 1.23
C ALA A 35 5.72 9.18 1.31
N GLU A 36 6.46 9.21 2.41
CA GLU A 36 7.62 8.33 2.61
C GLU A 36 7.23 6.88 2.79
N ASN A 37 6.14 6.61 3.52
CA ASN A 37 5.57 5.28 3.66
C ASN A 37 5.22 4.68 2.29
N VAL A 38 4.51 5.44 1.45
CA VAL A 38 4.12 5.00 0.11
C VAL A 38 5.36 4.86 -0.79
N ALA A 39 6.30 5.82 -0.76
CA ALA A 39 7.51 5.79 -1.57
C ALA A 39 8.50 4.67 -1.22
N PHE A 40 8.44 4.14 0.00
CA PHE A 40 9.48 3.32 0.61
C PHE A 40 10.01 2.21 -0.32
N GLY A 41 9.11 1.39 -0.88
CA GLY A 41 9.49 0.25 -1.71
C GLY A 41 10.22 0.63 -3.01
N LEU A 42 9.93 1.79 -3.60
CA LEU A 42 10.64 2.28 -4.78
C LEU A 42 12.00 2.88 -4.42
N LEU A 43 12.08 3.59 -3.28
CA LEU A 43 13.33 4.17 -2.79
C LEU A 43 14.36 3.09 -2.41
N GLU A 44 13.93 2.03 -1.72
CA GLU A 44 14.78 0.88 -1.36
C GLU A 44 15.35 0.15 -2.60
N ARG A 45 14.69 0.28 -3.75
CA ARG A 45 15.17 -0.23 -5.05
C ARG A 45 16.09 0.75 -5.79
N GLY A 46 16.48 1.84 -5.15
CA GLY A 46 17.38 2.84 -5.71
C GLY A 46 16.71 3.84 -6.65
N GLN A 47 15.38 3.94 -6.69
CA GLN A 47 14.73 4.99 -7.46
C GLN A 47 14.99 6.37 -6.84
N ARG A 48 15.18 7.37 -7.69
CA ARG A 48 15.42 8.75 -7.24
C ARG A 48 14.11 9.37 -6.76
N LYS A 49 14.12 10.03 -5.59
CA LYS A 49 12.95 10.71 -5.00
C LYS A 49 12.16 11.56 -6.00
N ARG A 50 12.84 12.35 -6.84
CA ARG A 50 12.20 13.19 -7.89
C ARG A 50 11.33 12.39 -8.88
N LYS A 51 11.64 11.12 -9.15
CA LYS A 51 10.85 10.23 -10.01
C LYS A 51 9.72 9.53 -9.26
N VAL A 52 9.86 9.38 -7.95
CA VAL A 52 8.90 8.67 -7.10
C VAL A 52 7.76 9.57 -6.65
N LEU A 53 8.00 10.86 -6.39
CA LEU A 53 6.98 11.79 -5.90
C LEU A 53 5.70 11.83 -6.77
N PRO A 54 5.77 11.94 -8.10
CA PRO A 54 4.55 11.92 -8.92
C PRO A 54 3.75 10.61 -8.81
N GLN A 55 4.45 9.48 -8.66
CA GLN A 55 3.80 8.17 -8.46
C GLN A 55 3.12 8.09 -7.10
N VAL A 56 3.73 8.67 -6.05
CA VAL A 56 3.14 8.73 -4.72
C VAL A 56 1.85 9.55 -4.74
N GLU A 57 1.89 10.73 -5.36
CA GLU A 57 0.72 11.60 -5.53
C GLU A 57 -0.40 10.88 -6.29
N GLU A 58 -0.07 10.22 -7.39
CA GLU A 58 -1.01 9.39 -8.16
C GLU A 58 -1.63 8.27 -7.30
N LYS A 59 -0.82 7.50 -6.55
CA LYS A 59 -1.34 6.39 -5.74
C LYS A 59 -2.16 6.87 -4.55
N LEU A 60 -1.83 8.03 -3.96
CA LEU A 60 -2.64 8.64 -2.91
C LEU A 60 -3.97 9.14 -3.44
N ALA A 61 -4.00 9.71 -4.65
CA ALA A 61 -5.23 10.10 -5.33
C ALA A 61 -6.15 8.91 -5.57
N LEU A 62 -5.62 7.79 -6.06
CA LEU A 62 -6.40 6.56 -6.30
C LEU A 62 -7.12 6.05 -5.04
N VAL A 63 -6.56 6.29 -3.85
CA VAL A 63 -7.17 5.85 -2.58
C VAL A 63 -7.91 6.96 -1.84
N GLY A 64 -8.06 8.15 -2.43
CA GLY A 64 -8.73 9.31 -1.84
C GLY A 64 -7.98 9.92 -0.67
N MET A 65 -6.64 9.98 -0.76
CA MET A 65 -5.73 10.49 0.27
C MET A 65 -4.87 11.66 -0.25
N GLU A 66 -5.29 12.36 -1.30
CA GLU A 66 -4.60 13.57 -1.76
C GLU A 66 -4.49 14.60 -0.63
N GLY A 67 -3.37 15.34 -0.59
CA GLY A 67 -3.15 16.40 0.40
C GLY A 67 -2.74 15.89 1.78
N THR A 68 -2.57 14.58 1.96
CA THR A 68 -2.12 13.97 3.22
C THR A 68 -0.64 13.60 3.24
N GLU A 69 0.11 13.93 2.18
CA GLU A 69 1.48 13.51 1.92
C GLU A 69 2.43 13.78 3.09
N GLY A 70 2.26 14.95 3.74
CA GLY A 70 3.09 15.43 4.83
C GLY A 70 2.69 14.95 6.22
N LEU A 71 1.54 14.29 6.37
CA LEU A 71 1.08 13.79 7.67
C LEU A 71 1.89 12.58 8.11
N LEU A 72 1.99 12.39 9.42
CA LEU A 72 2.51 11.18 10.06
C LEU A 72 1.38 10.19 10.34
N PRO A 73 1.66 8.87 10.44
CA PRO A 73 0.65 7.87 10.77
C PRO A 73 -0.15 8.18 12.04
N ALA A 74 0.47 8.80 13.05
CA ALA A 74 -0.21 9.19 14.29
C ALA A 74 -1.35 10.19 14.08
N GLU A 75 -1.34 10.95 12.98
CA GLU A 75 -2.35 11.97 12.63
C GLU A 75 -3.51 11.39 11.81
N LEU A 76 -3.44 10.11 11.44
CA LEU A 76 -4.42 9.44 10.57
C LEU A 76 -5.45 8.65 11.38
N SER A 77 -6.71 8.68 10.94
CA SER A 77 -7.73 7.74 11.41
C SER A 77 -7.39 6.29 11.00
N GLY A 78 -8.05 5.31 11.61
CA GLY A 78 -7.88 3.89 11.25
C GLY A 78 -8.13 3.64 9.75
N GLY A 79 -9.22 4.20 9.21
CA GLY A 79 -9.54 4.08 7.78
C GLY A 79 -8.50 4.74 6.87
N MET A 80 -7.99 5.92 7.26
CA MET A 80 -6.92 6.61 6.53
C MET A 80 -5.63 5.79 6.50
N LYS A 81 -5.23 5.21 7.65
CA LYS A 81 -4.06 4.31 7.71
C LYS A 81 -4.19 3.14 6.73
N LYS A 82 -5.38 2.52 6.67
CA LYS A 82 -5.63 1.41 5.74
C LYS A 82 -5.52 1.83 4.29
N ARG A 83 -6.09 2.99 3.91
CA ARG A 83 -5.97 3.55 2.56
C ARG A 83 -4.51 3.83 2.17
N VAL A 84 -3.73 4.41 3.09
CA VAL A 84 -2.28 4.61 2.87
C VAL A 84 -1.55 3.27 2.72
N GLY A 85 -1.94 2.25 3.50
CA GLY A 85 -1.44 0.89 3.34
C GLY A 85 -1.72 0.30 1.95
N VAL A 86 -2.91 0.55 1.40
CA VAL A 86 -3.27 0.18 0.02
C VAL A 86 -2.39 0.92 -0.98
N ALA A 87 -2.26 2.25 -0.89
CA ALA A 87 -1.40 3.03 -1.78
C ALA A 87 0.06 2.56 -1.76
N ARG A 88 0.59 2.25 -0.57
CA ARG A 88 1.95 1.71 -0.40
C ARG A 88 2.13 0.35 -1.05
N ALA A 89 1.11 -0.51 -1.03
CA ALA A 89 1.16 -1.80 -1.72
C ALA A 89 1.06 -1.62 -3.25
N LEU A 90 0.20 -0.70 -3.72
CA LEU A 90 -0.04 -0.43 -5.14
C LEU A 90 1.14 0.23 -5.86
N ILE A 91 1.94 1.06 -5.18
CA ILE A 91 3.04 1.78 -5.83
C ILE A 91 4.11 0.87 -6.44
N MET A 92 4.14 -0.40 -6.03
CA MET A 92 5.03 -1.43 -6.58
C MET A 92 4.48 -2.04 -7.89
N GLU A 93 3.31 -1.61 -8.34
CA GLU A 93 2.55 -2.17 -9.48
C GLU A 93 2.43 -3.70 -9.39
N PRO A 94 1.92 -4.24 -8.27
CA PRO A 94 1.86 -5.69 -8.07
C PRO A 94 0.81 -6.33 -8.99
N ASN A 95 1.09 -7.55 -9.43
CA ASN A 95 0.15 -8.37 -10.20
C ASN A 95 -0.98 -8.95 -9.32
N ILE A 96 -0.72 -9.11 -8.03
CA ILE A 96 -1.66 -9.72 -7.06
C ILE A 96 -1.67 -8.87 -5.80
N MET A 97 -2.86 -8.51 -5.33
CA MET A 97 -3.06 -7.85 -4.04
C MET A 97 -3.60 -8.86 -3.03
N LEU A 98 -2.97 -8.91 -1.86
CA LEU A 98 -3.35 -9.70 -0.71
C LEU A 98 -3.82 -8.76 0.40
N TYR A 99 -5.00 -9.02 0.95
CA TYR A 99 -5.60 -8.23 2.01
C TYR A 99 -5.77 -9.11 3.25
N ASP A 100 -5.17 -8.68 4.35
CA ASP A 100 -5.33 -9.32 5.66
C ASP A 100 -6.33 -8.52 6.48
N GLU A 101 -7.55 -9.05 6.63
CA GLU A 101 -8.68 -8.41 7.33
C GLU A 101 -8.84 -6.90 7.04
N PRO A 102 -9.07 -6.50 5.78
CA PRO A 102 -9.01 -5.10 5.37
C PRO A 102 -10.05 -4.22 6.08
N THR A 103 -11.17 -4.78 6.54
CA THR A 103 -12.25 -4.02 7.20
C THR A 103 -12.26 -4.10 8.73
N ALA A 104 -11.40 -4.92 9.34
CA ALA A 104 -11.40 -5.10 10.80
C ALA A 104 -11.14 -3.78 11.54
N GLY A 105 -11.91 -3.53 12.60
CA GLY A 105 -11.77 -2.32 13.44
C GLY A 105 -12.28 -1.02 12.81
N LEU A 106 -12.93 -1.07 11.64
CA LEU A 106 -13.58 0.08 11.02
C LEU A 106 -15.08 0.11 11.35
N ASP A 107 -15.65 1.31 11.47
CA ASP A 107 -17.11 1.48 11.48
C ASP A 107 -17.72 1.07 10.13
N PRO A 108 -19.02 0.68 10.08
CA PRO A 108 -19.63 0.15 8.87
C PRO A 108 -19.54 1.07 7.63
N PRO A 109 -19.79 2.40 7.74
CA PRO A 109 -19.58 3.32 6.61
C PRO A 109 -18.14 3.32 6.08
N THR A 110 -17.14 3.42 6.96
CA THR A 110 -15.72 3.43 6.55
C THR A 110 -15.32 2.10 5.92
N ALA A 111 -15.79 0.98 6.46
CA ALA A 111 -15.55 -0.36 5.90
C ALA A 111 -16.16 -0.51 4.50
N ALA A 112 -17.39 -0.04 4.29
CA ALA A 112 -18.04 -0.07 2.98
C ALA A 112 -17.26 0.74 1.94
N SER A 113 -16.84 1.96 2.30
CA SER A 113 -16.06 2.80 1.39
C SER A 113 -14.68 2.20 1.04
N LEU A 114 -14.03 1.50 1.99
CA LEU A 114 -12.79 0.78 1.70
C LEU A 114 -13.03 -0.43 0.76
N ASN A 115 -14.14 -1.15 0.93
CA ASN A 115 -14.49 -2.26 0.04
C ASN A 115 -14.77 -1.77 -1.39
N GLU A 116 -15.52 -0.67 -1.53
CA GLU A 116 -15.76 -0.05 -2.84
C GLU A 116 -14.45 0.36 -3.52
N LEU A 117 -13.52 0.95 -2.76
CA LEU A 117 -12.18 1.26 -3.25
C LEU A 117 -11.45 0.01 -3.73
N ILE A 118 -11.42 -1.07 -2.93
CA ILE A 118 -10.75 -2.32 -3.31
C ILE A 118 -11.35 -2.93 -4.57
N VAL A 119 -12.68 -2.91 -4.72
CA VAL A 119 -13.37 -3.40 -5.92
C VAL A 119 -13.03 -2.52 -7.13
N GLY A 120 -13.02 -1.19 -6.96
CA GLY A 120 -12.70 -0.25 -8.03
C GLY A 120 -11.25 -0.33 -8.53
N LEU A 121 -10.33 -0.88 -7.74
CA LEU A 121 -8.92 -1.10 -8.12
C LEU A 121 -8.69 -2.42 -8.87
N ARG A 122 -9.71 -3.29 -8.97
CA ARG A 122 -9.57 -4.61 -9.60
C ARG A 122 -9.66 -4.56 -11.13
N ASP A 123 -10.45 -3.63 -11.65
CA ASP A 123 -10.84 -3.54 -13.07
C ASP A 123 -10.07 -2.40 -13.77
#